data_AF-A0AAP0WDV6-F1
#
_entry.id   AF-A0AAP0WDV6-F1
#
_cell.length_a   1.000
_cell.length_b   1.000
_cell.length_c   1.000
_cell.angle_alpha   90.00
_cell.angle_beta   90.00
_cell.angle_gamma   90.00
#
_symmetry.space_group_name_H-M   'P 1'
#
loop_
_entity.id
_entity.type
_entity.pdbx_description
1 polymer ?
#
loop_
_entity_poly.entity_id
_entity_poly.type
_entity_poly.pdbx_seq_one_letter_code
_entity_poly.pdbx_strand_id
1 'polypeptide(L)'
;AQWKPGMTVRIDWESGEASTEGFPGFANYEKYLAWEKKMSAQNRQHSKTVPLPDYNGQDTCGITVHFLPCDEVKVTTSCYTYGSPAYPIKEPLRMKEPKVCPR
;
A
#
# COMPACT_ATOMS: atom_id res chain seq x y z
N ALA A 1 -16.59 -17.44 -3.09
CA ALA A 1 -15.53 -18.39 -2.68
C ALA A 1 -15.43 -18.37 -1.16
N GLN A 2 -15.38 -19.53 -0.50
CA GLN A 2 -15.32 -19.62 0.96
C GLN A 2 -13.88 -19.46 1.46
N TRP A 3 -13.69 -18.73 2.56
CA TRP A 3 -12.38 -18.58 3.17
C TRP A 3 -11.91 -19.89 3.80
N LYS A 4 -10.60 -20.15 3.77
CA LYS A 4 -9.97 -21.28 4.47
C LYS A 4 -8.77 -20.80 5.29
N PRO A 5 -8.51 -21.42 6.46
CA PRO A 5 -7.30 -21.15 7.23
C PRO A 5 -6.04 -21.29 6.37
N GLY A 6 -5.13 -20.34 6.51
CA GLY A 6 -3.87 -20.30 5.76
C GLY A 6 -3.99 -19.67 4.37
N MET A 7 -5.16 -19.18 3.95
CA MET A 7 -5.25 -18.34 2.76
C MET A 7 -4.38 -17.08 2.90
N THR A 8 -3.62 -16.80 1.86
CA THR A 8 -2.78 -15.60 1.76
C THR A 8 -3.09 -14.85 0.48
N VAL A 9 -2.80 -13.56 0.49
CA VAL A 9 -2.79 -12.74 -0.72
C VAL A 9 -1.39 -12.20 -0.94
N ARG A 10 -0.96 -12.16 -2.21
CA ARG A 10 0.26 -11.48 -2.63
C ARG A 10 -0.11 -10.08 -3.09
N ILE A 11 0.55 -9.07 -2.53
CA ILE A 11 0.43 -7.68 -2.92
C ILE A 11 1.76 -7.29 -3.53
N ASP A 12 1.73 -6.84 -4.78
CA ASP A 12 2.84 -6.21 -5.46
C ASP A 12 2.51 -4.71 -5.60
N TRP A 13 3.44 -3.83 -5.24
CA TRP A 13 3.23 -2.38 -5.33
C TRP A 13 4.54 -1.64 -5.62
N GLU A 14 4.40 -0.40 -6.10
CA GLU A 14 5.52 0.50 -6.32
C GLU A 14 5.42 1.70 -5.37
N SER A 15 6.54 2.10 -4.78
CA SER A 15 6.68 3.38 -4.07
C SER A 15 7.67 4.27 -4.80
N GLY A 16 7.42 5.58 -4.87
CA GLY A 16 8.33 6.54 -5.49
C GLY A 16 8.06 7.96 -4.98
N GLU A 17 8.88 8.91 -5.45
CA GLU A 17 8.65 10.32 -5.17
C GLU A 17 7.50 10.85 -6.06
N ALA A 18 6.41 11.31 -5.44
CA ALA A 18 5.25 11.86 -6.14
C ALA A 18 5.30 13.40 -6.27
N SER A 19 6.48 14.00 -6.19
CA SER A 19 6.65 15.46 -6.26
C SER A 19 6.83 15.94 -7.70
N THR A 20 6.47 17.21 -7.94
CA THR A 20 6.77 17.92 -9.19
C THR A 20 8.04 18.78 -9.07
N GLU A 21 8.85 18.56 -8.03
CA GLU A 21 10.06 19.33 -7.81
C GLU A 21 11.04 19.15 -8.98
N GLY A 22 11.55 20.29 -9.49
CA GLY A 22 12.44 20.30 -10.64
C GLY A 22 11.78 19.94 -11.98
N PHE A 23 10.44 19.86 -12.06
CA PHE A 23 9.73 19.60 -13.31
C PHE A 23 9.98 20.72 -14.34
N PRO A 24 10.58 20.41 -15.52
CA PRO A 24 11.00 21.43 -16.47
C PRO A 24 9.90 21.91 -17.42
N GLY A 25 8.67 21.40 -17.28
CA GLY A 25 7.61 21.56 -18.29
C GLY A 25 7.80 20.64 -19.49
N PHE A 26 6.83 20.66 -20.41
CA PHE A 26 6.80 19.76 -21.56
C PHE A 26 7.42 20.36 -22.84
N ALA A 27 7.81 21.63 -22.83
CA ALA A 27 8.30 22.34 -24.02
C ALA A 27 9.67 21.84 -24.49
N ASN A 28 10.51 21.32 -23.59
CA ASN A 28 11.80 20.73 -23.92
C ASN A 28 11.78 19.23 -23.58
N TYR A 29 11.70 18.40 -24.62
CA TYR A 29 11.56 16.96 -24.47
C TYR A 29 12.78 16.29 -23.82
N GLU A 30 14.00 16.74 -24.12
CA GLU A 30 15.22 16.17 -23.51
C GLU A 30 15.27 16.43 -22.01
N LYS A 31 14.93 17.66 -21.58
CA LYS A 31 14.86 18.00 -20.17
C LYS A 31 13.75 17.23 -19.46
N TYR A 32 12.60 17.08 -20.09
CA TYR A 32 11.49 16.27 -19.58
C TYR A 32 11.95 14.82 -19.33
N LEU A 33 12.57 14.17 -20.33
CA LEU A 33 13.04 12.79 -20.21
C LEU A 33 14.11 12.63 -19.12
N ALA A 34 15.03 13.59 -19.00
CA ALA A 34 16.04 13.56 -17.96
C ALA A 34 15.42 13.64 -16.56
N TRP A 35 14.40 14.48 -16.39
CA TRP A 35 13.65 14.60 -15.14
C TRP A 35 12.83 13.33 -14.84
N GLU A 36 12.11 12.80 -15.82
CA GLU A 36 11.31 11.57 -15.68
C GLU A 36 12.19 10.37 -15.31
N LYS A 37 13.35 10.23 -15.95
CA LYS A 37 14.33 9.19 -15.61
C LYS A 37 14.87 9.36 -14.19
N LYS A 38 15.13 10.59 -13.75
CA LYS A 38 15.55 10.87 -12.38
C LYS A 38 14.46 10.48 -11.37
N MET A 39 13.20 10.80 -11.65
CA MET A 39 12.07 10.48 -10.75
C MET A 39 11.84 8.96 -10.67
N SER A 40 11.75 8.30 -11.82
CA SER A 40 11.56 6.84 -11.89
C SER A 40 12.72 6.05 -11.30
N ALA A 41 13.95 6.58 -11.30
CA ALA A 41 15.09 5.93 -10.64
C ALA A 41 14.94 5.83 -9.11
N GLN A 42 14.03 6.60 -8.51
CA GLN A 42 13.71 6.51 -7.08
C GLN A 42 12.63 5.46 -6.78
N ASN A 43 11.97 4.93 -7.81
CA ASN A 43 10.91 3.95 -7.65
C ASN A 43 11.48 2.66 -7.08
N ARG A 44 10.71 2.06 -6.16
CA ARG A 44 11.01 0.77 -5.55
C ARG A 44 9.84 -0.14 -5.74
N GLN A 45 10.12 -1.33 -6.26
CA GLN A 45 9.16 -2.40 -6.40
C GLN A 45 9.15 -3.23 -5.12
N HIS A 46 7.95 -3.52 -4.63
CA HIS A 46 7.72 -4.25 -3.40
C HIS A 46 6.83 -5.44 -3.66
N SER A 47 7.01 -6.49 -2.86
CA SER A 47 6.15 -7.66 -2.88
C SER A 47 6.00 -8.21 -1.48
N LYS A 48 4.77 -8.48 -1.07
CA LYS A 48 4.48 -9.07 0.24
C LYS A 48 3.34 -10.05 0.18
N THR A 49 3.55 -11.20 0.79
CA THR A 49 2.50 -12.18 1.04
C THR A 49 2.00 -12.02 2.45
N VAL A 50 0.71 -11.73 2.62
CA VAL A 50 0.09 -11.49 3.92
C VAL A 50 -1.10 -12.43 4.11
N PRO A 51 -1.41 -12.82 5.35
CA PRO A 51 -2.59 -13.63 5.63
C PRO A 51 -3.85 -12.85 5.25
N LEU A 52 -4.79 -13.53 4.62
CA LEU A 52 -6.13 -13.00 4.39
C LEU A 52 -6.97 -13.31 5.65
N PRO A 53 -7.48 -12.31 6.39
CA PRO A 53 -8.30 -12.58 7.57
C PRO A 53 -9.56 -13.39 7.23
N ASP A 54 -10.05 -14.15 8.20
CA ASP A 54 -11.30 -14.89 8.07
C ASP A 54 -12.45 -13.93 7.78
N TYR A 55 -13.20 -14.25 6.74
CA TYR A 55 -14.39 -13.53 6.33
C TYR A 55 -15.62 -14.42 6.31
N ASN A 56 -15.52 -15.66 6.79
CA ASN A 56 -16.67 -16.52 6.99
C ASN A 56 -17.57 -15.94 8.08
N GLY A 57 -18.88 -15.87 7.82
CA GLY A 57 -19.85 -15.36 8.78
C GLY A 57 -19.92 -13.83 8.88
N GLN A 58 -19.30 -13.11 7.95
CA GLN A 58 -19.46 -11.66 7.78
C GLN A 58 -19.78 -11.37 6.31
N ASP A 59 -20.51 -10.28 6.07
CA ASP A 59 -20.68 -9.79 4.70
C ASP A 59 -19.32 -9.39 4.14
N THR A 60 -19.00 -9.92 2.96
CA THR A 60 -17.78 -9.58 2.23
C THR A 60 -18.08 -8.43 1.28
N CYS A 61 -17.35 -7.34 1.41
CA CYS A 61 -17.41 -6.23 0.46
C CYS A 61 -16.18 -6.27 -0.45
N GLY A 62 -15.42 -5.16 -0.50
CA GLY A 62 -14.18 -5.07 -1.27
C GLY A 62 -12.96 -5.47 -0.45
N ILE A 63 -11.87 -5.77 -1.14
CA ILE A 63 -10.55 -5.90 -0.53
C ILE A 63 -9.99 -4.50 -0.23
N THR A 64 -9.67 -4.23 1.02
CA THR A 64 -8.97 -3.02 1.44
C THR A 64 -7.56 -3.38 1.84
N VAL A 65 -6.57 -2.75 1.19
CA VAL A 65 -5.15 -2.91 1.47
C VAL A 65 -4.67 -1.70 2.28
N HIS A 66 -4.10 -1.97 3.45
CA HIS A 66 -3.51 -0.96 4.33
C HIS A 66 -1.99 -1.04 4.19
N PHE A 67 -1.36 0.05 3.76
CA PHE A 67 0.08 0.22 3.78
C PHE A 67 0.50 0.82 5.12
N LEU A 68 1.34 0.09 5.84
CA LEU A 68 1.88 0.47 7.13
C LEU A 68 3.35 0.91 6.94
N PRO A 69 3.94 1.60 7.94
CA PRO A 69 5.37 1.90 7.91
C PRO A 69 6.23 0.64 7.76
N CYS A 70 7.48 0.80 7.28
CA CYS A 70 8.40 -0.30 7.05
C CYS A 70 7.93 -1.30 5.99
N ASP A 71 7.19 -0.83 4.98
CA ASP A 71 6.68 -1.65 3.88
C ASP A 71 5.84 -2.85 4.40
N GLU A 72 5.20 -2.66 5.56
CA GLU A 72 4.23 -3.59 6.12
C GLU A 72 2.87 -3.42 5.45
N VAL A 73 2.15 -4.53 5.30
CA VAL A 73 0.83 -4.51 4.64
C VAL A 73 -0.16 -5.33 5.44
N LYS A 74 -1.38 -4.83 5.58
CA LYS A 74 -2.51 -5.57 6.11
C LYS A 74 -3.67 -5.52 5.15
N VAL A 75 -4.51 -6.55 5.16
CA VAL A 75 -5.66 -6.66 4.26
C VAL A 75 -6.90 -6.95 5.06
N THR A 76 -8.04 -6.42 4.61
CA THR A 76 -9.36 -6.75 5.13
C THR A 76 -10.38 -6.78 4.01
N THR A 77 -11.42 -7.60 4.17
CA THR A 77 -12.58 -7.69 3.27
C THR A 77 -13.85 -7.12 3.91
N SER A 78 -13.70 -6.41 5.03
CA SER A 78 -14.81 -5.90 5.83
C SER A 78 -15.66 -4.88 5.06
N CYS A 79 -16.97 -4.96 5.24
CA CYS A 79 -17.92 -3.93 4.79
C CYS A 79 -17.93 -2.68 5.65
N TYR A 80 -17.32 -2.71 6.84
CA TYR A 80 -17.25 -1.54 7.71
C TYR A 80 -16.19 -0.55 7.21
N THR A 81 -16.40 0.74 7.49
CA THR A 81 -15.43 1.79 7.19
C THR A 81 -14.43 1.97 8.32
N TYR A 82 -13.25 2.50 8.00
CA TYR A 82 -12.23 2.84 8.99
C TYR A 82 -12.80 3.78 10.07
N GLY A 83 -12.51 3.48 11.34
CA GLY A 83 -13.08 4.16 12.50
C GLY A 83 -14.31 3.48 13.11
N SER A 84 -14.96 2.56 12.39
CA SER A 84 -16.03 1.74 12.97
C SER A 84 -15.47 0.83 14.08
N PRO A 85 -16.19 0.65 15.21
CA PRO A 85 -15.85 -0.34 16.23
C PRO A 85 -15.68 -1.75 15.66
N ALA A 86 -16.41 -2.09 14.60
CA ALA A 86 -16.36 -3.40 13.96
C ALA A 86 -15.29 -3.51 12.85
N TYR A 87 -14.58 -2.43 12.51
CA TYR A 87 -13.54 -2.49 11.48
C TYR A 87 -12.29 -3.25 11.98
N PRO A 88 -11.75 -4.25 11.24
CA PRO A 88 -10.69 -5.10 11.78
C PRO A 88 -9.33 -4.42 12.01
N ILE A 89 -9.01 -3.39 11.21
CA ILE A 89 -7.73 -2.67 11.31
C ILE A 89 -7.92 -1.46 12.23
N LYS A 90 -7.11 -1.35 13.28
CA LYS A 90 -7.25 -0.34 14.34
C LYS A 90 -6.08 0.63 14.40
N GLU A 91 -5.02 0.34 13.67
CA GLU A 91 -3.84 1.17 13.56
C GLU A 91 -4.20 2.56 13.05
N PRO A 92 -3.61 3.62 13.63
CA PRO A 92 -3.96 4.98 13.25
C PRO A 92 -3.55 5.30 11.81
N LEU A 93 -4.27 6.21 11.17
CA LEU A 93 -3.82 6.79 9.91
C LEU A 93 -2.58 7.67 10.15
N ARG A 94 -1.73 7.79 9.11
CA ARG A 94 -0.53 8.66 9.12
C ARG A 94 0.44 8.32 10.26
N MET A 95 0.68 7.03 10.49
CA MET A 95 1.73 6.57 11.39
C MET A 95 3.09 7.12 10.96
N LYS A 96 3.89 7.56 11.94
CA LYS A 96 5.28 7.88 11.68
C LYS A 96 6.08 6.61 11.53
N GLU A 97 6.93 6.56 10.52
CA GLU A 97 7.84 5.45 10.35
C GLU A 97 8.90 5.44 11.46
N PRO A 98 9.13 4.28 12.11
CA PRO A 98 10.17 4.18 13.13
C PRO A 98 11.55 4.39 12.50
N LYS A 99 12.49 4.90 13.30
CA LYS A 99 13.89 5.11 12.84
C LYS A 99 14.57 3.82 12.37
N VAL A 100 14.13 2.68 12.91
CA VAL A 100 14.63 1.36 12.55
C VAL A 100 13.42 0.48 12.32
N CYS A 101 13.35 -0.10 11.13
CA CYS A 101 12.32 -1.07 10.79
C CYS A 101 12.68 -2.44 11.38
N PRO A 102 11.72 -3.12 12.03
CA PRO A 102 11.92 -4.51 12.43
C PRO A 102 12.20 -5.36 11.17
N ARG A 103 13.11 -6.33 11.31
CA ARG A 103 13.42 -7.32 10.27
C ARG A 103 12.52 -8.53 10.39
#